data_AF-A0A962REE0-F1
#
_entry.id   AF-A0A962REE0-F1
#
_cell.length_a   1.000
_cell.length_b   1.000
_cell.length_c   1.000
_cell.angle_alpha   90.00
_cell.angle_beta   90.00
_cell.angle_gamma   90.00
#
_symmetry.space_group_name_H-M   'P 1'
#
loop_
_entity.id
_entity.type
_entity.pdbx_description
1 polymer ?
#
loop_
_entity_poly.entity_id
_entity_poly.type
_entity_poly.pdbx_seq_one_letter_code
_entity_poly.pdbx_strand_id
1 'polypeptide(L)' 'MKQLQNYIKSLFLIELIKGLMLTVSYLVSPKVTVRYPEEKTPQGHRFRGLHALRRYPNGEERCIA' A
#
# COMPACT_ATOMS: atom_id res chain seq x y z
N MET A 1 -8.26 -38.73 22.69
CA MET A 1 -8.30 -37.32 23.15
C MET A 1 -8.24 -36.30 22.00
N LYS A 2 -7.39 -36.47 20.98
CA LYS A 2 -7.30 -35.54 19.82
C LYS A 2 -8.63 -35.32 19.06
N GLN A 3 -9.42 -36.37 18.85
CA GLN A 3 -10.70 -36.26 18.15
C GLN A 3 -11.69 -35.36 18.90
N LEU A 4 -11.79 -35.52 20.23
CA LEU A 4 -12.65 -34.69 21.08
C LEU A 4 -12.24 -33.20 21.04
N GLN A 5 -10.93 -32.93 21.06
CA GLN A 5 -10.40 -31.56 20.93
C GLN A 5 -10.75 -30.94 19.57
N ASN A 6 -10.71 -31.71 18.49
CA ASN A 6 -11.06 -31.22 17.16
C ASN A 6 -12.56 -30.92 17.05
N TYR A 7 -13.43 -31.76 17.62
CA TYR A 7 -14.86 -31.50 17.68
C TYR A 7 -15.18 -30.23 18.49
N ILE A 8 -14.53 -30.04 19.65
CA ILE A 8 -14.68 -28.82 20.46
C ILE A 8 -14.22 -27.59 19.66
N LYS A 9 -13.04 -27.66 19.02
CA LYS A 9 -12.55 -26.56 18.17
C LYS A 9 -13.50 -26.23 17.01
N SER A 10 -14.09 -27.25 16.41
CA SER A 10 -15.02 -27.10 15.28
C SER A 10 -16.37 -26.53 15.72
N LEU A 11 -16.93 -26.96 16.86
CA LEU A 11 -18.20 -26.47 17.37
C LEU A 11 -18.09 -25.03 17.87
N PHE A 12 -16.98 -24.68 18.53
CA PHE A 12 -16.73 -23.33 19.05
C PHE A 12 -16.03 -22.39 18.05
N LEU A 13 -15.78 -22.87 16.81
CA LEU A 13 -15.21 -22.07 15.71
C LEU A 13 -13.96 -21.26 16.12
N ILE A 14 -13.08 -21.87 16.93
CA ILE A 14 -11.96 -21.15 17.57
C ILE A 14 -11.01 -20.52 16.54
N GLU A 15 -10.80 -21.19 15.40
CA GLU A 15 -9.97 -20.66 14.31
C GLU A 15 -10.60 -19.44 13.62
N LEU A 16 -11.94 -19.37 13.55
CA LEU A 16 -12.65 -18.22 13.00
C LEU A 16 -12.49 -17.00 13.90
N ILE A 17 -12.67 -17.18 15.21
CA ILE A 17 -12.47 -16.12 16.20
C ILE A 17 -11.04 -15.60 16.14
N LYS A 18 -10.06 -16.50 16.01
CA LYS A 18 -8.65 -16.12 15.86
C LYS A 18 -8.41 -15.26 14.61
N GLY A 19 -9.05 -15.60 13.49
CA GLY A 19 -9.03 -14.79 12.27
C GLY A 19 -9.66 -13.40 12.47
N LEU A 20 -10.79 -13.33 13.17
CA LEU A 20 -11.47 -12.07 13.49
C LEU A 20 -10.67 -11.20 14.47
N MET A 21 -9.94 -11.79 15.41
CA MET A 21 -9.05 -11.00 16.29
C MET A 21 -7.93 -10.32 15.49
N LEU A 22 -7.44 -10.97 14.42
CA LEU A 22 -6.47 -10.35 13.53
C LEU A 22 -7.08 -9.16 12.77
N THR A 23 -8.30 -9.29 12.25
CA THR A 23 -8.95 -8.18 11.54
C THR A 23 -9.22 -6.99 12.46
N VAL A 24 -9.66 -7.23 13.69
CA VAL A 24 -9.83 -6.18 14.72
C VAL A 24 -8.51 -5.50 15.05
N SER A 25 -7.39 -6.26 15.13
CA SER A 25 -6.05 -5.69 15.34
C SER A 25 -5.68 -4.68 14.25
N TYR A 26 -5.88 -5.03 12.97
CA TYR A 26 -5.62 -4.10 11.86
C TYR A 26 -6.59 -2.92 11.81
N LEU A 27 -7.82 -3.08 12.28
CA LEU A 27 -8.81 -2.00 12.34
C LEU A 27 -8.35 -0.86 13.26
N VAL A 28 -7.79 -1.20 14.43
CA VAL A 28 -7.29 -0.23 15.41
C VAL A 28 -5.88 0.26 15.08
N SER A 29 -5.11 -0.52 14.34
CA SER A 29 -3.74 -0.16 13.94
C SER A 29 -3.65 1.19 13.19
N PRO A 30 -2.51 1.89 13.29
CA PRO A 30 -2.28 3.12 12.53
C PRO A 30 -2.31 2.84 11.02
N LYS A 31 -2.94 3.76 10.28
CA LYS A 31 -3.17 3.62 8.83
C LYS A 31 -1.98 4.19 8.08
N VAL A 32 -1.42 3.40 7.15
CA VAL A 32 -0.34 3.86 6.26
C VAL A 32 -0.98 4.53 5.04
N THR A 33 -1.56 5.71 5.25
CA THR A 33 -2.25 6.50 4.21
C THR A 33 -1.64 7.89 4.13
N VAL A 34 -1.45 8.39 2.91
CA VAL A 34 -0.96 9.75 2.63
C VAL A 34 -2.15 10.65 2.28
N ARG A 35 -2.20 11.86 2.84
CA ARG A 35 -3.29 12.82 2.55
C ARG A 35 -3.03 13.58 1.25
N TYR A 36 -3.48 13.04 0.13
CA TYR A 36 -3.41 13.75 -1.14
C TYR A 36 -4.56 14.79 -1.27
N PRO A 37 -4.33 16.02 -1.75
CA PRO A 37 -3.14 16.53 -2.43
C PRO A 37 -2.07 17.21 -1.56
N GLU A 38 -2.32 17.37 -0.25
CA GLU A 38 -1.45 18.12 0.66
C GLU A 38 -0.09 17.44 0.86
N GLU A 39 -0.10 16.12 0.93
CA GLU A 39 1.06 15.25 1.07
C GLU A 39 1.22 14.40 -0.19
N LYS A 40 2.46 14.28 -0.68
CA LYS A 40 2.82 13.44 -1.85
C LYS A 40 3.85 12.41 -1.46
N THR A 41 3.80 11.25 -2.10
CA THR A 41 4.81 10.20 -1.92
C THR A 41 6.16 10.67 -2.47
N PRO A 42 7.27 10.27 -1.84
CA PRO A 42 8.61 10.63 -2.32
C PRO A 42 8.84 10.03 -3.71
N GLN A 43 9.22 10.87 -4.66
CA GLN A 43 9.58 10.44 -6.02
C GLN A 43 11.10 10.29 -6.13
N GLY A 44 11.54 9.21 -6.77
CA GLY A 44 12.96 9.03 -7.06
C GLY A 44 13.46 10.00 -8.14
N HIS A 45 14.75 10.31 -8.15
CA HIS A 45 15.40 11.19 -9.14
C HIS A 45 15.20 10.75 -10.61
N ARG A 46 14.91 9.47 -10.83
CA ARG A 46 14.67 8.87 -12.15
C ARG A 46 13.17 8.63 -12.42
N PHE A 47 12.28 9.30 -11.68
CA PHE A 47 10.85 9.22 -11.93
C PHE A 47 10.54 9.68 -13.36
N ARG A 48 9.79 8.85 -14.09
CA ARG A 48 9.35 9.14 -15.45
C ARG A 48 7.94 9.73 -15.37
N GLY A 49 7.86 11.05 -15.52
CA GLY A 49 6.59 11.77 -15.54
C GLY A 49 6.20 12.16 -16.97
N LEU A 50 5.64 13.36 -17.09
CA LEU A 50 5.27 13.94 -18.37
C LEU A 50 6.51 14.17 -19.24
N HIS A 51 6.41 13.82 -20.52
CA HIS A 51 7.44 14.14 -21.51
C HIS A 51 7.50 15.65 -21.76
N ALA A 52 8.72 16.20 -21.81
CA ALA A 52 8.96 17.61 -22.11
C ALA A 52 10.16 17.74 -23.06
N LEU A 53 9.98 18.54 -24.12
CA LEU A 53 11.06 18.97 -25.00
C LEU A 53 11.99 19.93 -24.26
N ARG A 54 13.30 19.71 -24.41
CA ARG A 54 14.33 20.53 -23.76
C ARG A 54 14.78 21.65 -24.68
N ARG A 55 15.19 22.77 -24.09
CA ARG A 55 15.83 23.91 -24.78
C ARG A 55 17.31 24.02 -24.38
N TYR A 56 18.09 24.77 -25.14
CA TYR A 56 19.43 25.22 -24.78
C TYR A 56 19.36 26.44 -23.83
N PRO A 57 20.46 26.82 -23.15
CA PRO A 57 20.47 27.99 -22.25
C PRO A 57 20.19 29.34 -22.96
N ASN A 58 20.42 29.42 -24.27
CA ASN A 58 20.10 30.58 -25.12
C ASN A 58 18.60 30.65 -25.52
N GLY A 59 17.79 29.66 -25.14
CA GLY A 59 16.36 29.59 -25.46
C GLY A 59 16.01 28.85 -26.76
N GLU A 60 17.00 28.46 -27.56
CA GLU A 60 16.81 27.67 -28.78
C GLU A 60 16.34 26.24 -28.45
N GLU A 61 15.51 25.64 -29.30
CA GLU A 61 15.05 24.26 -29.10
C GLU A 61 16.16 23.24 -29.40
N ARG A 62 16.17 22.11 -28.68
CA ARG A 62 17.13 21.02 -28.95
C ARG A 62 16.68 20.06 -30.07
N CYS A 63 15.41 20.13 -30.45
CA CYS A 63 14.89 19.33 -31.56
C CYS A 63 15.37 19.97 -32.87
N ILE A 64 15.94 19.18 -33.77
CA ILE A 64 16.51 19.65 -35.04
C ILE A 64 15.72 19.14 -36.26
N ALA A 65 14.48 18.68 -36.03
CA ALA A 65 13.66 17.81 -36.87
C ALA A 65 13.92 16.31 -36.69
#